data_AF-A0A0N7L7L2-F1
#
_entry.id   AF-A0A0N7L7L2-F1
#
_cell.length_a   1.000
_cell.length_b   1.000
_cell.length_c   1.000
_cell.angle_alpha   90.00
_cell.angle_beta   90.00
_cell.angle_gamma   90.00
#
_symmetry.space_group_name_H-M   'P 1'
#
loop_
_entity.id
_entity.type
_entity.pdbx_description
1 polymer ?
#
loop_
_entity_poly.entity_id
_entity_poly.type
_entity_poly.pdbx_seq_one_letter_code
_entity_poly.pdbx_strand_id
1 'polypeptide(L)'
;MSNDHLDSWTCPCCTLTNNFISKACAACQATNPLVLRSFEAEEQVLAAKRSIADGKELERASQTSQNFVSVTSLRDSKDEIDPWVQAECEWAHIESSQNVRKSTQPL
;
A
#
# COMPACT_ATOMS: atom_id res chain seq x y z
N MET A 1 18.20 34.94 26.52
CA MET A 1 18.33 34.56 25.10
C MET A 1 16.96 34.09 24.67
N SER A 2 16.24 34.94 23.95
CA SER A 2 14.87 34.67 23.54
C SER A 2 14.87 33.59 22.45
N ASN A 3 14.25 32.44 22.72
CA ASN A 3 14.16 31.31 21.79
C ASN A 3 13.05 31.56 20.74
N ASP A 4 13.10 32.68 20.04
CA ASP A 4 12.04 33.10 19.09
C ASP A 4 12.11 32.37 17.72
N HIS A 5 13.02 31.40 17.57
CA HIS A 5 13.22 30.66 16.32
C HIS A 5 12.35 29.41 16.16
N LEU A 6 11.57 29.01 17.17
CA LEU A 6 10.65 27.87 17.05
C LEU A 6 9.31 28.25 16.42
N ASP A 7 8.94 29.54 16.43
CA ASP A 7 7.66 30.03 15.91
C ASP A 7 7.72 30.50 14.45
N SER A 8 8.87 30.30 13.79
CA SER A 8 9.05 30.66 12.37
C SER A 8 10.05 29.76 11.66
N TRP A 9 9.96 29.69 10.33
CA TRP A 9 10.93 28.98 9.49
C TRP A 9 11.41 29.87 8.35
N THR A 10 12.70 29.77 8.05
CA THR A 10 13.31 30.51 6.93
C THR A 10 13.21 29.69 5.66
N CYS A 11 12.63 30.26 4.61
CA CYS A 11 12.54 29.62 3.32
C CYS A 11 13.93 29.46 2.68
N PRO A 12 14.36 28.25 2.31
CA PRO A 12 15.68 28.04 1.71
C PRO A 12 15.79 28.61 0.29
N CYS A 13 14.66 28.83 -0.40
CA CYS A 13 14.65 29.31 -1.78
C CYS A 13 14.76 30.83 -1.88
N CYS A 14 14.00 31.57 -1.06
CA CYS A 14 13.93 33.03 -1.15
C CYS A 14 14.31 33.75 0.15
N THR A 15 14.76 33.03 1.18
CA THR A 15 15.16 33.55 2.50
C THR A 15 14.07 34.25 3.31
N LEU A 16 12.81 34.26 2.83
CA LEU A 16 11.68 34.80 3.58
C LEU A 16 11.44 34.00 4.87
N THR A 17 11.27 34.71 5.98
CA THR A 17 10.82 34.11 7.25
C THR A 17 9.30 33.96 7.23
N ASN A 18 8.82 32.73 7.38
CA ASN A 18 7.41 32.37 7.38
C ASN A 18 6.98 31.92 8.79
N ASN A 19 5.68 31.97 9.07
CA ASN A 19 5.13 31.44 10.32
C ASN A 19 5.33 29.91 10.39
N PHE A 20 5.64 29.37 11.57
CA PHE A 20 5.82 27.93 11.80
C PHE A 20 4.63 27.08 11.32
N ILE A 21 3.39 27.56 11.48
CA ILE A 21 2.19 26.82 11.04
C ILE A 21 2.01 26.81 9.52
N SER A 22 2.72 27.66 8.78
CA SER A 22 2.61 27.74 7.33
C SER A 22 3.28 26.55 6.67
N LYS A 23 2.50 25.81 5.87
CA LYS A 23 2.98 24.63 5.11
C LYS A 23 3.83 24.99 3.89
N ALA A 24 3.72 26.23 3.40
CA ALA A 24 4.44 26.73 2.23
C ALA A 24 4.84 28.19 2.41
N CYS A 25 5.87 28.62 1.69
CA CYS A 25 6.39 29.99 1.72
C CYS A 25 5.38 30.97 1.13
N ALA A 26 5.10 32.08 1.80
CA ALA A 26 4.14 33.08 1.34
C ALA A 26 4.59 33.81 0.05
N ALA A 27 5.90 33.90 -0.21
CA ALA A 27 6.41 34.58 -1.41
C ALA A 27 6.59 33.64 -2.61
N CYS A 28 7.32 32.54 -2.43
CA CYS A 28 7.69 31.64 -3.52
C CYS A 28 6.94 30.31 -3.54
N GLN A 29 6.06 30.07 -2.56
CA GLN A 29 5.27 28.83 -2.43
C GLN A 29 6.09 27.54 -2.23
N ALA A 30 7.41 27.63 -2.04
CA ALA A 30 8.23 26.48 -1.67
C ALA A 30 7.71 25.83 -0.38
N THR A 31 7.62 24.50 -0.37
CA THR A 31 7.12 23.72 0.77
C THR A 31 8.03 23.86 1.99
N ASN A 32 7.43 23.93 3.17
CA ASN A 32 8.15 23.96 4.44
C ASN A 32 8.98 22.67 4.60
N PRO A 33 10.31 22.76 4.85
CA PRO A 33 11.18 21.59 5.03
C PRO A 33 10.73 20.63 6.14
N LEU A 34 10.07 21.14 7.19
CA LEU A 34 9.55 20.31 8.28
C LEU A 34 8.39 19.42 7.82
N VAL A 35 7.56 19.93 6.91
CA VAL A 35 6.46 19.18 6.31
C VAL A 35 7.00 18.07 5.41
N LEU A 36 8.05 18.35 4.62
CA LEU A 36 8.70 17.31 3.81
C LEU A 36 9.25 16.18 4.68
N ARG A 37 9.95 16.51 5.76
CA ARG A 37 10.48 15.49 6.69
C ARG A 37 9.38 14.65 7.36
N SER A 38 8.20 15.22 7.64
CA SER A 38 7.10 14.41 8.18
C SER A 38 6.61 13.35 7.20
N PHE A 39 6.52 13.66 5.91
CA PHE A 39 6.11 12.69 4.90
C PHE A 39 7.14 11.56 4.71
N GLU A 40 8.43 11.90 4.71
CA GLU A 40 9.52 10.91 4.63
C GLU A 40 9.54 9.96 5.84
N ALA A 41 9.19 10.46 7.02
CA ALA A 41 9.10 9.64 8.22
C ALA A 41 7.93 8.64 8.14
N GLU A 42 6.78 9.06 7.62
CA GLU A 42 5.63 8.17 7.41
C GLU A 42 5.97 7.04 6.43
N GLU A 43 6.62 7.37 5.30
CA GLU A 43 7.05 6.37 4.31
C GLU A 43 7.99 5.32 4.93
N GLN A 44 8.95 5.74 5.75
CA GLN A 44 9.87 4.81 6.41
C GLN A 44 9.16 3.88 7.41
N VAL A 45 8.14 4.38 8.13
CA VAL A 45 7.30 3.55 8.99
C VAL A 45 6.50 2.53 8.15
N LEU A 46 5.99 2.94 6.98
CA LEU A 46 5.28 2.06 6.05
C LEU A 46 6.20 1.00 5.40
N ALA A 47 7.45 1.36 5.11
CA ALA A 47 8.46 0.43 4.61
C ALA A 47 8.87 -0.57 5.69
N ALA A 48 9.10 -0.10 6.91
CA ALA A 48 9.48 -0.95 8.04
C ALA A 48 8.40 -2.00 8.38
N LYS A 49 7.11 -1.66 8.31
CA LYS A 49 6.03 -2.65 8.53
C LYS A 49 5.96 -3.72 7.45
N ARG A 50 6.40 -3.43 6.21
CA ARG A 50 6.43 -4.43 5.12
C ARG A 50 7.52 -5.48 5.38
N SER A 51 8.66 -5.08 5.94
CA SER A 51 9.75 -5.99 6.30
C SER A 51 9.42 -6.93 7.47
N ILE A 52 8.49 -6.57 8.36
CA ILE A 52 8.04 -7.45 9.47
C ILE A 52 7.06 -8.54 9.00
N ALA A 53 6.39 -8.34 7.86
CA ALA A 53 5.45 -9.32 7.30
C ALA A 53 6.16 -10.50 6.60
N ASP A 54 7.35 -10.27 6.02
CA ASP A 54 8.10 -11.28 5.25
C ASP A 54 8.81 -12.32 6.14
N GLY A 55 8.94 -12.06 7.44
CA GLY A 55 9.64 -12.93 8.38
C GLY A 55 8.80 -14.03 9.05
N LYS A 56 7.53 -14.25 8.66
CA LYS A 56 6.65 -15.22 9.33
C LYS A 56 6.14 -16.35 8.42
N GLU A 57 6.51 -16.37 7.14
CA GLU A 57 6.03 -17.37 6.17
C GLU A 57 7.17 -18.29 5.69
N LEU A 58 7.90 -18.88 6.64
CA LEU A 58 8.80 -19.99 6.35
C LEU A 58 8.84 -20.99 7.51
N GLU A 59 7.68 -21.39 8.04
CA GLU A 59 7.56 -22.49 9.00
C GLU A 59 6.11 -23.05 9.05
N ARG A 60 5.44 -23.15 7.89
CA ARG A 60 4.21 -23.95 7.76
C ARG A 60 4.08 -24.58 6.37
N ALA A 61 5.18 -25.07 5.82
CA ALA A 61 5.17 -25.88 4.60
C ALA A 61 5.87 -27.23 4.79
N SER A 62 5.89 -27.78 6.01
CA SER A 62 6.55 -29.07 6.28
C SER A 62 5.92 -29.95 7.36
N GLN A 63 4.68 -29.69 7.81
CA GLN A 63 3.94 -30.68 8.58
C GLN A 63 2.71 -31.19 7.82
N THR A 64 2.89 -32.42 7.34
CA THR A 64 1.88 -33.44 7.00
C THR A 64 1.28 -33.44 5.57
N SER A 65 2.10 -33.89 4.62
CA SER A 65 1.59 -34.88 3.66
C SER A 65 1.36 -36.19 4.41
N GLN A 66 0.09 -36.53 4.64
CA GLN A 66 -0.51 -37.88 4.67
C GLN A 66 -1.72 -37.88 5.62
N ASN A 67 -2.86 -37.40 5.11
CA ASN A 67 -4.19 -37.85 5.55
C ASN A 67 -5.11 -37.83 4.32
N PHE A 68 -4.73 -38.60 3.30
CA PHE A 68 -5.66 -39.07 2.30
C PHE A 68 -6.37 -40.29 2.90
N VAL A 69 -7.57 -40.11 3.44
CA VAL A 69 -8.69 -41.04 3.26
C VAL A 69 -10.00 -40.32 3.54
N SER A 70 -10.89 -40.49 2.60
CA SER A 70 -12.28 -40.04 2.46
C SER A 70 -13.10 -40.01 3.76
N VAL A 71 -13.67 -38.84 4.06
CA VAL A 71 -15.01 -38.75 4.67
C VAL A 71 -15.84 -37.78 3.83
N THR A 72 -16.64 -38.38 2.96
CA THR A 72 -17.93 -37.79 2.60
C THR A 72 -18.78 -37.74 3.86
N SER A 73 -19.36 -36.57 4.12
CA SER A 73 -20.61 -36.32 4.85
C SER A 73 -20.47 -35.43 6.09
N LEU A 74 -21.26 -34.35 6.03
CA LEU A 74 -21.91 -33.66 7.13
C LEU A 74 -21.11 -32.52 7.80
N ARG A 75 -21.23 -31.30 7.24
CA ARG A 75 -22.24 -30.31 7.69
C ARG A 75 -22.13 -29.01 6.88
N ASP A 76 -23.19 -28.80 6.11
CA ASP A 76 -23.80 -27.54 5.67
C ASP A 76 -23.33 -26.26 6.41
N SER A 77 -22.78 -25.29 5.67
CA SER A 77 -23.33 -23.92 5.55
C SER A 77 -22.32 -22.96 4.91
N LYS A 78 -22.56 -22.70 3.63
CA LYS A 78 -22.26 -21.47 2.87
C LYS A 78 -20.80 -21.12 2.64
N ASP A 79 -20.34 -21.52 1.47
CA ASP A 79 -19.18 -21.02 0.74
C ASP A 79 -19.11 -19.48 0.74
N GLU A 80 -18.39 -18.90 1.70
CA GLU A 80 -17.85 -17.56 1.56
C GLU A 80 -16.49 -17.74 0.89
N ILE A 81 -16.50 -17.71 -0.45
CA ILE A 81 -15.27 -17.61 -1.22
C ILE A 81 -14.57 -16.31 -0.77
N ASP A 82 -13.28 -16.38 -0.49
CA ASP A 82 -12.52 -15.19 -0.11
C ASP A 82 -12.67 -14.11 -1.21
N PRO A 83 -13.01 -12.85 -0.87
CA PRO A 83 -13.29 -11.80 -1.84
C PRO A 83 -12.15 -11.56 -2.84
N TRP A 84 -10.90 -11.85 -2.45
CA TRP A 84 -9.75 -11.69 -3.32
C TRP A 84 -9.65 -12.83 -4.32
N VAL A 85 -9.90 -14.07 -3.89
CA VAL A 85 -9.96 -15.26 -4.77
C VAL A 85 -11.05 -15.11 -5.84
N GLN A 86 -12.20 -14.53 -5.48
CA GLN A 86 -13.25 -14.22 -6.46
C GLN A 86 -12.80 -13.15 -7.46
N ALA A 87 -12.16 -12.08 -7.00
CA ALA A 87 -11.66 -11.03 -7.89
C ALA A 87 -10.66 -11.59 -8.91
N GLU A 88 -9.68 -12.39 -8.49
CA GLU A 88 -8.71 -13.02 -9.39
C GLU A 88 -9.39 -13.89 -10.46
N CYS A 89 -10.41 -14.66 -10.06
CA CYS A 89 -11.21 -15.45 -11.00
C CYS A 89 -11.96 -14.55 -12.01
N GLU A 90 -12.53 -13.43 -11.57
CA GLU A 90 -13.26 -12.50 -12.45
C GLU A 90 -12.33 -11.84 -13.49
N TRP A 91 -11.12 -11.42 -13.10
CA TRP A 91 -10.14 -10.81 -14.02
C TRP A 91 -9.68 -11.78 -15.12
N ALA A 92 -9.48 -13.06 -14.79
CA ALA A 92 -9.07 -14.08 -15.76
C ALA A 92 -10.13 -14.29 -16.87
N HIS A 93 -11.42 -14.22 -16.53
CA HIS A 93 -12.51 -14.32 -17.52
C HIS A 93 -12.58 -13.11 -18.45
N ILE A 94 -12.27 -11.92 -17.94
CA ILE A 94 -12.24 -10.68 -18.74
C ILE A 94 -11.11 -10.74 -19.76
N GLU A 95 -9.92 -11.18 -19.36
CA GLU A 95 -8.75 -11.27 -20.24
C GLU A 95 -8.95 -12.31 -21.36
N SER A 96 -9.47 -13.49 -21.01
CA SER A 96 -9.77 -14.52 -22.00
C SER A 96 -10.84 -14.08 -23.01
N SER A 97 -11.85 -13.31 -22.58
CA SER A 97 -12.85 -12.70 -23.46
C SER A 97 -12.28 -11.60 -24.38
N GLN A 98 -11.20 -10.94 -23.98
CA GLN A 98 -10.48 -9.97 -24.82
C GLN A 98 -9.64 -10.67 -25.90
N ASN A 99 -9.14 -11.88 -25.60
CA ASN A 99 -8.37 -12.68 -26.54
C ASN A 99 -9.23 -13.22 -27.70
N VAL A 100 -10.43 -13.74 -27.41
CA VAL A 100 -11.37 -14.19 -28.48
C VAL A 100 -11.90 -13.04 -29.34
N ARG A 101 -12.12 -11.84 -28.77
CA ARG A 101 -12.61 -10.67 -29.53
C ARG A 101 -11.57 -10.06 -30.46
N LYS A 102 -10.27 -10.19 -30.16
CA LYS A 102 -9.18 -9.77 -31.06
C LYS A 102 -8.90 -10.78 -32.17
N SER A 103 -9.32 -12.04 -32.03
CA SER A 103 -9.04 -13.10 -33.01
C SER A 103 -10.13 -13.27 -34.09
N THR A 104 -11.33 -12.70 -33.91
CA THR A 104 -12.43 -12.80 -34.89
C THR A 104 -12.77 -11.44 -35.47
N GLN A 105 -11.85 -10.88 -36.26
CA GLN A 105 -12.17 -9.83 -37.23
C GLN A 105 -12.06 -10.45 -38.62
N PRO A 106 -13.18 -10.76 -39.31
CA PRO A 106 -13.10 -11.14 -40.72
C PRO A 106 -12.71 -9.90 -41.56
N LEU A 107 -11.84 -10.14 -42.55
CA LEU A 107 -11.34 -9.18 -43.55
C LEU A 107 -12.45 -8.47 -44.32
#